data_AF-A0A9E9LZX5-F1
#
_entry.id   AF-A0A9E9LZX5-F1
#
_cell.length_a   1.000
_cell.length_b   1.000
_cell.length_c   1.000
_cell.angle_alpha   90.00
_cell.angle_beta   90.00
_cell.angle_gamma   90.00
#
_symmetry.space_group_name_H-M   'P 1'
#
loop_
_entity.id
_entity.type
_entity.pdbx_description
1 polymer ?
#
loop_
_entity_poly.entity_id
_entity_poly.type
_entity_poly.pdbx_seq_one_letter_code
_entity_poly.pdbx_strand_id
1 'polypeptide(L)'
;MSFDIYEMPIPAAHSEQQIDQIISHASFGYGSAAESEGNCATAATSGNASQSYSSGYYSRAAASGNNSIAEAMGNCSAAAAAGNNCVAEAMGSYSKSAVSGNGSMASASGRESIAVVAGLYGKAKAGENGAFALPWRDGRQIRITVGVVGENGIKPDTWYRVNSLGQLVEVTDYTLDVMYVPDAAYAAYDC
;
A
#
# COMPACT_ATOMS: atom_id res chain seq x y z
N MET A 1 74.72 -23.24 0.69
CA MET A 1 73.38 -23.86 0.58
C MET A 1 72.38 -22.75 0.80
N SER A 2 71.88 -22.19 -0.31
CA SER A 2 70.94 -21.06 -0.35
C SER A 2 69.52 -21.63 -0.23
N PHE A 3 68.72 -21.11 0.70
CA PHE A 3 67.29 -21.41 0.80
C PHE A 3 66.55 -20.42 -0.11
N ASP A 4 66.10 -20.88 -1.28
CA ASP A 4 65.23 -20.08 -2.14
C ASP A 4 63.78 -20.23 -1.65
N ILE A 5 63.30 -19.19 -0.97
CA ILE A 5 61.88 -19.01 -0.64
C ILE A 5 61.16 -18.68 -1.95
N TYR A 6 60.30 -19.58 -2.40
CA TYR A 6 59.41 -19.33 -3.55
C TYR A 6 58.37 -18.30 -3.13
N GLU A 7 58.54 -17.04 -3.53
CA GLU A 7 57.46 -16.04 -3.46
C GLU A 7 56.34 -16.48 -4.41
N MET A 8 55.17 -16.80 -3.85
CA MET A 8 53.95 -16.97 -4.62
C MET A 8 53.40 -15.59 -5.01
N PRO A 9 53.11 -15.31 -6.29
CA PRO A 9 52.33 -14.14 -6.64
C PRO A 9 50.91 -14.33 -6.12
N ILE A 10 50.47 -13.49 -5.19
CA ILE A 10 49.07 -13.38 -4.78
C ILE A 10 48.33 -12.72 -5.96
N PRO A 11 47.45 -13.41 -6.71
CA PRO A 11 46.74 -12.78 -7.81
C PRO A 11 45.76 -11.73 -7.28
N ALA A 12 45.80 -10.57 -7.93
CA ALA A 12 45.08 -9.37 -7.59
C ALA A 12 43.55 -9.53 -7.59
N ALA A 13 42.93 -8.76 -6.69
CA ALA A 13 41.58 -8.22 -6.76
C ALA A 13 40.50 -9.22 -7.19
N HIS A 14 39.91 -9.89 -6.20
CA HIS A 14 38.54 -10.34 -6.33
C HIS A 14 37.69 -9.14 -6.75
N SER A 15 37.11 -9.25 -7.94
CA SER A 15 36.02 -8.42 -8.43
C SER A 15 35.07 -8.11 -7.27
N GLU A 16 34.94 -6.82 -6.90
CA GLU A 16 33.80 -6.37 -6.13
C GLU A 16 32.55 -6.78 -6.91
N GLN A 17 31.97 -7.91 -6.54
CA GLN A 17 30.60 -8.19 -6.89
C GLN A 17 29.83 -7.02 -6.31
N GLN A 18 29.27 -6.17 -7.17
CA GLN A 18 28.19 -5.27 -6.77
C GLN A 18 27.07 -6.17 -6.25
N ILE A 19 27.12 -6.50 -4.97
CA ILE A 19 26.00 -7.04 -4.24
C ILE A 19 25.03 -5.87 -4.23
N ASP A 20 24.01 -5.92 -5.09
CA ASP A 20 22.77 -5.18 -4.86
C ASP A 20 22.31 -5.57 -3.46
N GLN A 21 22.66 -4.77 -2.46
CA GLN A 21 22.24 -5.04 -1.10
C GLN A 21 20.72 -4.95 -1.12
N ILE A 22 20.05 -6.03 -0.74
CA ILE A 22 18.63 -5.99 -0.43
C ILE A 22 18.49 -5.06 0.78
N ILE A 23 18.10 -3.80 0.54
CA ILE A 23 17.86 -2.84 1.61
C ILE A 23 16.49 -3.17 2.19
N SER A 24 16.49 -3.87 3.32
CA SER A 24 15.27 -4.28 4.01
C SER A 24 15.30 -3.83 5.46
N HIS A 25 14.28 -3.09 5.87
CA HIS A 25 14.10 -2.59 7.23
C HIS A 25 12.78 -3.08 7.79
N ALA A 26 12.81 -3.58 9.02
CA ALA A 26 11.62 -4.01 9.73
C ALA A 26 11.60 -3.44 11.15
N SER A 27 10.43 -2.98 11.61
CA SER A 27 10.23 -2.56 12.99
C SER A 27 8.94 -3.12 13.60
N PHE A 28 8.95 -3.32 14.92
CA PHE A 28 7.91 -4.02 15.66
C PHE A 28 7.56 -3.23 16.93
N GLY A 29 6.28 -3.04 17.23
CA GLY A 29 5.81 -2.45 18.49
C GLY A 29 5.00 -1.16 18.35
N TYR A 30 4.68 -0.56 19.50
CA TYR A 30 3.82 0.62 19.62
C TYR A 30 4.53 1.87 19.08
N GLY A 31 3.98 2.51 18.04
CA GLY A 31 4.60 3.68 17.39
C GLY A 31 5.80 3.35 16.49
N SER A 32 5.82 2.15 15.90
CA SER A 32 6.93 1.69 15.07
C SER A 32 6.98 2.39 13.69
N ALA A 33 8.19 2.80 13.30
CA ALA A 33 8.50 3.33 11.97
C ALA A 33 9.59 2.48 11.30
N ALA A 34 9.45 2.18 10.01
CA ALA A 34 10.51 1.55 9.21
C ALA A 34 10.64 2.30 7.89
N GLU A 35 11.88 2.62 7.53
CA GLU A 35 12.22 3.35 6.33
C GLU A 35 13.28 2.57 5.56
N SER A 36 13.10 2.44 4.25
CA SER A 36 14.05 1.75 3.38
C SER A 36 14.16 2.50 2.05
N GLU A 37 15.38 2.81 1.62
CA GLU A 37 15.63 3.53 0.37
C GLU A 37 16.55 2.72 -0.53
N GLY A 38 16.20 2.62 -1.81
CA GLY A 38 16.99 1.91 -2.82
C GLY A 38 16.15 1.11 -3.80
N ASN A 39 16.78 0.66 -4.88
CA ASN A 39 16.11 -0.24 -5.83
C ASN A 39 15.75 -1.54 -5.11
N CYS A 40 14.50 -1.96 -5.24
CA CYS A 40 13.92 -3.12 -4.56
C CYS A 40 13.88 -2.99 -3.02
N ALA A 41 13.96 -1.76 -2.48
CA ALA A 41 13.86 -1.49 -1.06
C ALA A 41 12.57 -2.05 -0.46
N THR A 42 12.67 -2.63 0.73
CA THR A 42 11.52 -3.17 1.47
C THR A 42 11.48 -2.59 2.88
N ALA A 43 10.36 -1.97 3.26
CA ALA A 43 10.08 -1.58 4.62
C ALA A 43 8.87 -2.36 5.14
N ALA A 44 8.91 -2.77 6.41
CA ALA A 44 7.80 -3.47 7.05
C ALA A 44 7.64 -3.04 8.51
N THR A 45 6.42 -2.79 8.93
CA THR A 45 6.09 -2.53 10.33
C THR A 45 4.95 -3.38 10.84
N SER A 46 4.99 -3.67 12.14
CA SER A 46 3.89 -4.33 12.84
C SER A 46 3.66 -3.73 14.22
N GLY A 47 2.41 -3.39 14.53
CA GLY A 47 2.01 -2.79 15.80
C GLY A 47 0.96 -1.69 15.64
N ASN A 48 0.43 -1.21 16.76
CA ASN A 48 -0.55 -0.12 16.78
C ASN A 48 0.10 1.21 16.37
N ALA A 49 -0.56 1.95 15.47
CA ALA A 49 -0.06 3.22 14.93
C ALA A 49 1.34 3.11 14.29
N SER A 50 1.49 2.16 13.37
CA SER A 50 2.75 1.86 12.68
C SER A 50 2.86 2.54 11.31
N GLN A 51 4.06 2.94 10.93
CA GLN A 51 4.37 3.64 9.66
C GLN A 51 5.50 2.92 8.92
N SER A 52 5.24 2.51 7.68
CA SER A 52 6.25 1.88 6.83
C SER A 52 6.43 2.71 5.57
N TYR A 53 7.67 3.10 5.27
CA TYR A 53 8.00 3.89 4.09
C TYR A 53 9.12 3.23 3.29
N SER A 54 8.92 3.10 1.98
CA SER A 54 9.91 2.53 1.07
C SER A 54 10.01 3.34 -0.22
N SER A 55 11.23 3.64 -0.66
CA SER A 55 11.46 4.44 -1.88
C SER A 55 12.47 3.79 -2.82
N GLY A 56 12.21 3.87 -4.12
CA GLY A 56 13.04 3.31 -5.19
C GLY A 56 12.26 2.47 -6.20
N TYR A 57 12.89 2.09 -7.32
CA TYR A 57 12.24 1.22 -8.30
C TYR A 57 11.89 -0.12 -7.66
N TYR A 58 10.67 -0.64 -7.88
CA TYR A 58 10.19 -1.90 -7.27
C TYR A 58 10.16 -1.90 -5.73
N SER A 59 10.04 -0.71 -5.12
CA SER A 59 9.95 -0.58 -3.65
C SER A 59 8.68 -1.21 -3.08
N ARG A 60 8.79 -1.73 -1.86
CA ARG A 60 7.67 -2.35 -1.13
C ARG A 60 7.56 -1.81 0.28
N ALA A 61 6.34 -1.45 0.69
CA ALA A 61 6.03 -1.08 2.06
C ALA A 61 4.87 -1.91 2.60
N ALA A 62 5.00 -2.38 3.85
CA ALA A 62 3.97 -3.16 4.51
C ALA A 62 3.76 -2.65 5.93
N ALA A 63 2.51 -2.37 6.33
CA ALA A 63 2.18 -2.01 7.70
C ALA A 63 1.03 -2.86 8.23
N SER A 64 1.07 -3.19 9.51
CA SER A 64 0.02 -3.99 10.16
C SER A 64 -0.30 -3.46 11.55
N GLY A 65 -1.59 -3.36 11.86
CA GLY A 65 -2.13 -2.80 13.10
C GLY A 65 -3.29 -1.85 12.87
N ASN A 66 -3.90 -1.34 13.94
CA ASN A 66 -4.92 -0.30 13.82
C ASN A 66 -4.27 1.06 13.56
N ASN A 67 -4.85 1.84 12.65
CA ASN A 67 -4.35 3.17 12.24
C ASN A 67 -2.92 3.12 11.65
N SER A 68 -2.63 2.09 10.85
CA SER A 68 -1.32 1.90 10.22
C SER A 68 -1.24 2.57 8.84
N ILE A 69 -0.03 3.01 8.47
CA ILE A 69 0.27 3.66 7.18
C ILE A 69 1.40 2.91 6.48
N ALA A 70 1.19 2.54 5.22
CA ALA A 70 2.21 1.95 4.35
C ALA A 70 2.38 2.80 3.08
N GLU A 71 3.58 3.28 2.82
CA GLU A 71 3.91 4.17 1.71
C GLU A 71 5.06 3.59 0.88
N ALA A 72 4.82 3.37 -0.42
CA ALA A 72 5.82 2.89 -1.36
C ALA A 72 5.93 3.84 -2.55
N MET A 73 7.13 4.36 -2.83
CA MET A 73 7.38 5.28 -3.94
C MET A 73 8.33 4.68 -4.97
N GLY A 74 7.97 4.77 -6.24
CA GLY A 74 8.75 4.34 -7.39
C GLY A 74 7.91 3.57 -8.41
N ASN A 75 8.44 3.42 -9.63
CA ASN A 75 7.74 2.62 -10.64
C ASN A 75 7.68 1.16 -10.18
N CYS A 76 6.54 0.51 -10.43
CA CYS A 76 6.24 -0.85 -10.00
C CYS A 76 6.28 -1.04 -8.46
N SER A 77 6.05 0.03 -7.69
CA SER A 77 6.01 -0.02 -6.23
C SER A 77 4.74 -0.71 -5.70
N ALA A 78 4.83 -1.25 -4.49
CA ALA A 78 3.68 -1.87 -3.83
C ALA A 78 3.56 -1.47 -2.35
N ALA A 79 2.39 -1.00 -1.95
CA ALA A 79 2.06 -0.68 -0.56
C ALA A 79 0.93 -1.58 -0.06
N ALA A 80 1.08 -2.14 1.13
CA ALA A 80 0.05 -2.97 1.76
C ALA A 80 -0.15 -2.60 3.23
N ALA A 81 -1.40 -2.39 3.65
CA ALA A 81 -1.73 -2.16 5.06
C ALA A 81 -2.83 -3.09 5.56
N ALA A 82 -2.67 -3.64 6.76
CA ALA A 82 -3.64 -4.54 7.38
C ALA A 82 -4.10 -4.01 8.74
N GLY A 83 -5.41 -4.02 9.00
CA GLY A 83 -6.04 -3.47 10.20
C GLY A 83 -7.06 -2.37 9.89
N ASN A 84 -7.78 -1.90 10.92
CA ASN A 84 -8.85 -0.92 10.74
C ASN A 84 -8.30 0.50 10.63
N ASN A 85 -8.95 1.32 9.80
CA ASN A 85 -8.60 2.71 9.53
C ASN A 85 -7.14 2.89 9.06
N CYS A 86 -6.68 1.98 8.19
CA CYS A 86 -5.33 2.02 7.66
C CYS A 86 -5.26 2.74 6.32
N VAL A 87 -4.07 3.18 5.95
CA VAL A 87 -3.79 3.82 4.66
C VAL A 87 -2.66 3.05 3.98
N ALA A 88 -2.85 2.69 2.71
CA ALA A 88 -1.76 2.23 1.85
C ALA A 88 -1.65 3.13 0.62
N GLU A 89 -0.46 3.64 0.37
CA GLU A 89 -0.19 4.55 -0.74
C GLU A 89 1.00 4.06 -1.57
N ALA A 90 0.77 3.78 -2.85
CA ALA A 90 1.79 3.40 -3.79
C ALA A 90 1.88 4.45 -4.91
N MET A 91 3.06 5.02 -5.13
CA MET A 91 3.26 6.09 -6.10
C MET A 91 4.19 5.66 -7.23
N GLY A 92 3.76 5.85 -8.48
CA GLY A 92 4.56 5.57 -9.67
C GLY A 92 3.82 4.73 -10.71
N SER A 93 4.31 4.67 -11.94
CA SER A 93 3.67 3.84 -12.97
C SER A 93 3.65 2.37 -12.55
N TYR A 94 2.56 1.65 -12.82
CA TYR A 94 2.34 0.25 -12.45
C TYR A 94 2.28 -0.04 -10.94
N SER A 95 2.11 1.01 -10.12
CA SER A 95 2.04 0.91 -8.66
C SER A 95 0.80 0.12 -8.19
N LYS A 96 0.91 -0.49 -7.01
CA LYS A 96 -0.14 -1.34 -6.44
C LYS A 96 -0.36 -0.99 -4.97
N SER A 97 -1.59 -0.68 -4.60
CA SER A 97 -1.97 -0.44 -3.21
C SER A 97 -3.05 -1.41 -2.77
N ALA A 98 -2.91 -1.98 -1.58
CA ALA A 98 -3.88 -2.90 -1.01
C ALA A 98 -4.09 -2.64 0.49
N VAL A 99 -5.36 -2.58 0.92
CA VAL A 99 -5.71 -2.52 2.35
C VAL A 99 -6.78 -3.55 2.70
N SER A 100 -6.72 -4.14 3.90
CA SER A 100 -7.65 -5.20 4.29
C SER A 100 -8.72 -4.84 5.33
N GLY A 101 -8.54 -3.80 6.14
CA GLY A 101 -9.50 -3.49 7.21
C GLY A 101 -10.54 -2.42 6.85
N ASN A 102 -11.51 -2.26 7.76
CA ASN A 102 -12.65 -1.38 7.57
C ASN A 102 -12.26 0.09 7.71
N GLY A 103 -12.92 0.97 6.95
CA GLY A 103 -12.64 2.41 6.93
C GLY A 103 -11.27 2.77 6.32
N SER A 104 -10.59 1.80 5.70
CA SER A 104 -9.23 1.98 5.19
C SER A 104 -9.21 2.63 3.80
N MET A 105 -8.06 3.20 3.45
CA MET A 105 -7.86 3.95 2.22
C MET A 105 -6.72 3.34 1.39
N ALA A 106 -6.99 3.04 0.12
CA ALA A 106 -5.99 2.57 -0.84
C ALA A 106 -5.75 3.63 -1.93
N SER A 107 -4.55 4.19 -1.98
CA SER A 107 -4.08 5.15 -2.99
C SER A 107 -3.06 4.48 -3.89
N ALA A 108 -3.30 4.42 -5.19
CA ALA A 108 -2.26 4.07 -6.17
C ALA A 108 -2.20 5.17 -7.23
N SER A 109 -1.09 5.90 -7.31
CA SER A 109 -0.93 6.99 -8.29
C SER A 109 0.02 6.58 -9.41
N GLY A 110 -0.10 7.24 -10.57
CA GLY A 110 0.66 6.91 -11.78
C GLY A 110 -0.10 6.01 -12.77
N ARG A 111 0.46 5.87 -13.97
CA ARG A 111 -0.17 5.16 -15.07
C ARG A 111 -0.31 3.66 -14.78
N GLU A 112 -1.43 3.05 -15.15
CA GLU A 112 -1.68 1.60 -15.02
C GLU A 112 -1.56 1.11 -13.56
N SER A 113 -1.94 1.97 -12.61
CA SER A 113 -1.92 1.69 -11.17
C SER A 113 -3.17 0.95 -10.69
N ILE A 114 -3.05 0.21 -9.59
CA ILE A 114 -4.15 -0.60 -9.03
C ILE A 114 -4.30 -0.35 -7.54
N ALA A 115 -5.52 -0.03 -7.09
CA ALA A 115 -5.84 0.14 -5.67
C ALA A 115 -6.97 -0.80 -5.23
N VAL A 116 -6.76 -1.58 -4.17
CA VAL A 116 -7.78 -2.52 -3.67
C VAL A 116 -8.02 -2.32 -2.19
N VAL A 117 -9.28 -2.22 -1.82
CA VAL A 117 -9.74 -2.28 -0.43
C VAL A 117 -10.47 -3.61 -0.27
N ALA A 118 -10.19 -4.36 0.80
CA ALA A 118 -10.95 -5.57 1.14
C ALA A 118 -11.89 -5.36 2.34
N GLY A 119 -11.73 -4.28 3.10
CA GLY A 119 -12.63 -3.90 4.18
C GLY A 119 -13.76 -2.95 3.75
N LEU A 120 -14.86 -2.97 4.50
CA LEU A 120 -16.03 -2.12 4.23
C LEU A 120 -15.75 -0.66 4.58
N TYR A 121 -16.55 0.24 4.00
CA TYR A 121 -16.49 1.69 4.23
C TYR A 121 -15.16 2.35 3.82
N GLY A 122 -14.33 1.65 3.05
CA GLY A 122 -13.07 2.19 2.58
C GLY A 122 -13.22 3.12 1.37
N LYS A 123 -12.10 3.74 1.01
CA LYS A 123 -11.98 4.63 -0.14
C LYS A 123 -10.81 4.16 -1.01
N ALA A 124 -10.94 4.29 -2.32
CA ALA A 124 -9.87 3.96 -3.25
C ALA A 124 -9.70 5.04 -4.30
N LYS A 125 -8.47 5.23 -4.77
CA LYS A 125 -8.15 6.00 -5.97
C LYS A 125 -7.05 5.30 -6.77
N ALA A 126 -7.13 5.44 -8.09
CA ALA A 126 -6.12 4.96 -9.03
C ALA A 126 -5.73 6.10 -9.99
N GLY A 127 -4.51 6.05 -10.52
CA GLY A 127 -4.03 6.96 -11.55
C GLY A 127 -4.53 6.58 -12.95
N GLU A 128 -4.02 7.28 -13.97
CA GLU A 128 -4.45 7.16 -15.36
C GLU A 128 -4.35 5.74 -15.93
N ASN A 129 -5.36 5.27 -16.66
CA ASN A 129 -5.48 3.86 -17.12
C ASN A 129 -5.39 2.82 -15.99
N GLY A 130 -5.61 3.24 -14.74
CA GLY A 130 -5.63 2.38 -13.58
C GLY A 130 -7.02 1.82 -13.26
N ALA A 131 -7.08 0.98 -12.24
CA ALA A 131 -8.32 0.42 -11.74
C ALA A 131 -8.33 0.31 -10.22
N PHE A 132 -9.50 0.30 -9.63
CA PHE A 132 -9.65 0.05 -8.21
C PHE A 132 -10.87 -0.81 -7.89
N ALA A 133 -10.84 -1.45 -6.73
CA ALA A 133 -11.91 -2.31 -6.25
C ALA A 133 -12.32 -1.95 -4.82
N LEU A 134 -13.63 -1.86 -4.60
CA LEU A 134 -14.22 -1.47 -3.33
C LEU A 134 -15.35 -2.45 -2.95
N PRO A 135 -15.33 -3.00 -1.73
CA PRO A 135 -16.35 -3.91 -1.26
C PRO A 135 -17.50 -3.13 -0.62
N TRP A 136 -18.71 -3.67 -0.74
CA TRP A 136 -19.92 -3.11 -0.14
C TRP A 136 -20.88 -4.24 0.20
N ARG A 137 -21.91 -3.93 0.99
CA ARG A 137 -22.92 -4.89 1.43
C ARG A 137 -24.27 -4.56 0.79
N ASP A 138 -24.86 -5.53 0.10
CA ASP A 138 -26.17 -5.37 -0.56
C ASP A 138 -27.37 -5.69 0.36
N GLY A 139 -27.11 -5.82 1.67
CA GLY A 139 -28.05 -6.30 2.68
C GLY A 139 -27.94 -7.80 2.97
N ARG A 140 -27.48 -8.63 2.01
CA ARG A 140 -27.39 -10.10 2.16
C ARG A 140 -25.97 -10.65 2.07
N GLN A 141 -25.17 -10.15 1.12
CA GLN A 141 -23.83 -10.64 0.82
C GLN A 141 -22.86 -9.48 0.59
N ILE A 142 -21.57 -9.79 0.69
CA ILE A 142 -20.51 -8.87 0.28
C ILE A 142 -20.43 -8.88 -1.25
N ARG A 143 -20.35 -7.69 -1.83
CA ARG A 143 -20.14 -7.45 -3.26
C ARG A 143 -18.91 -6.58 -3.44
N ILE A 144 -18.34 -6.61 -4.63
CA ILE A 144 -17.21 -5.77 -5.02
C ILE A 144 -17.62 -4.98 -6.25
N THR A 145 -17.45 -3.66 -6.19
CA THR A 145 -17.58 -2.77 -7.34
C THR A 145 -16.18 -2.40 -7.80
N VAL A 146 -15.96 -2.45 -9.12
CA VAL A 146 -14.69 -2.10 -9.75
C VAL A 146 -14.87 -0.77 -10.48
N GLY A 147 -13.95 0.16 -10.27
CA GLY A 147 -13.82 1.39 -11.04
C GLY A 147 -12.61 1.29 -11.95
N VAL A 148 -12.80 1.55 -13.25
CA VAL A 148 -11.72 1.66 -14.22
C VAL A 148 -11.58 3.11 -14.61
N VAL A 149 -10.39 3.67 -14.44
CA VAL A 149 -10.12 5.08 -14.70
C VAL A 149 -10.25 5.37 -16.20
N GLY A 150 -11.05 6.37 -16.54
CA GLY A 150 -11.40 6.70 -17.93
C GLY A 150 -12.71 6.07 -18.41
N GLU A 151 -13.30 5.15 -17.65
CA GLU A 151 -14.61 4.55 -17.96
C GLU A 151 -15.71 5.11 -17.06
N ASN A 152 -16.95 5.20 -17.57
CA ASN A 152 -18.15 5.55 -16.77
C ASN A 152 -18.03 6.84 -15.94
N GLY A 153 -17.21 7.81 -16.39
CA GLY A 153 -16.98 9.07 -15.67
C GLY A 153 -16.01 8.96 -14.48
N ILE A 154 -15.31 7.84 -14.32
CA ILE A 154 -14.27 7.67 -13.29
C ILE A 154 -13.02 8.45 -13.67
N LYS A 155 -12.65 9.40 -12.82
CA LYS A 155 -11.53 10.31 -13.00
C LYS A 155 -10.24 9.73 -12.40
N PRO A 156 -9.07 9.99 -13.00
CA PRO A 156 -7.79 9.66 -12.39
C PRO A 156 -7.61 10.44 -11.08
N ASP A 157 -6.81 9.87 -10.18
CA ASP A 157 -6.33 10.50 -8.94
C ASP A 157 -7.45 11.08 -8.04
N THR A 158 -8.65 10.52 -8.17
CA THR A 158 -9.85 10.97 -7.48
C THR A 158 -10.35 9.89 -6.54
N TRP A 159 -10.68 10.26 -5.31
CA TRP A 159 -11.18 9.34 -4.30
C TRP A 159 -12.62 8.93 -4.58
N TYR A 160 -12.87 7.64 -4.58
CA TYR A 160 -14.20 7.06 -4.69
C TYR A 160 -14.54 6.21 -3.47
N ARG A 161 -15.83 6.20 -3.12
CA ARG A 161 -16.47 5.24 -2.21
C ARG A 161 -17.64 4.55 -2.89
N VAL A 162 -18.05 3.40 -2.38
CA VAL A 162 -19.26 2.70 -2.86
C VAL A 162 -20.44 3.02 -1.94
N ASN A 163 -21.59 3.39 -2.51
CA ASN A 163 -22.82 3.62 -1.75
C ASN A 163 -23.60 2.30 -1.49
N SER A 164 -24.72 2.37 -0.77
CA SER A 164 -25.57 1.21 -0.45
C SER A 164 -26.24 0.55 -1.66
N LEU A 165 -26.16 1.17 -2.84
CA LEU A 165 -26.67 0.64 -4.12
C LEU A 165 -25.55 0.04 -4.99
N GLY A 166 -24.30 0.02 -4.50
CA GLY A 166 -23.16 -0.48 -5.26
C GLY A 166 -22.57 0.48 -6.27
N GLN A 167 -22.98 1.75 -6.25
CA GLN A 167 -22.53 2.77 -7.19
C GLN A 167 -21.30 3.50 -6.62
N LEU A 168 -20.37 3.83 -7.52
CA LEU A 168 -19.20 4.64 -7.20
C LEU A 168 -19.60 6.11 -7.06
N VAL A 169 -19.22 6.71 -5.95
CA VAL A 169 -19.47 8.12 -5.63
C VAL A 169 -18.13 8.79 -5.36
N GLU A 170 -17.89 9.90 -6.06
CA GLU A 170 -16.74 10.76 -5.86
C GLU A 170 -16.78 11.38 -4.46
N VAL A 171 -15.65 11.35 -3.76
CA VAL A 171 -15.51 11.93 -2.42
C VAL A 171 -15.03 13.37 -2.59
N THR A 172 -15.96 14.32 -2.65
CA THR A 172 -15.68 15.76 -2.84
C THR A 172 -15.58 16.55 -1.53
N ASP A 173 -16.06 15.99 -0.42
CA ASP A 173 -16.04 16.68 0.87
C ASP A 173 -14.68 16.52 1.58
N TYR A 174 -13.96 17.63 1.68
CA TYR A 174 -12.86 17.82 2.64
C TYR A 174 -13.37 17.98 4.08
N THR A 175 -14.69 18.00 4.30
CA THR A 175 -15.31 18.08 5.62
C THR A 175 -15.44 16.69 6.23
N LEU A 176 -14.40 16.30 6.99
CA LEU A 176 -14.48 15.39 8.14
C LEU A 176 -15.42 14.18 8.00
N ASP A 177 -15.03 13.21 7.17
CA ASP A 177 -15.60 11.85 7.22
C ASP A 177 -14.63 10.87 7.93
N VAL A 178 -13.93 11.39 8.95
CA VAL A 178 -13.58 10.61 10.13
C VAL A 178 -14.65 10.94 11.17
N MET A 179 -15.51 9.97 11.47
CA MET A 179 -16.55 10.01 12.52
C MET A 179 -17.94 10.56 12.15
N TYR A 180 -18.62 10.02 11.15
CA TYR A 180 -20.09 9.93 11.24
C TYR A 180 -20.63 8.68 10.53
N VAL A 181 -20.76 7.59 11.28
CA VAL A 181 -21.65 6.48 10.94
C VAL A 181 -23.00 6.83 11.55
N PRO A 182 -24.07 7.10 10.78
CA PRO A 182 -25.39 7.26 11.38
C PRO A 182 -25.77 5.95 12.08
N ASP A 183 -26.05 6.08 13.38
CA ASP A 183 -26.42 5.04 14.36
C ASP A 183 -27.61 4.15 13.92
N ALA A 184 -28.33 4.56 12.86
CA ALA A 184 -29.48 3.86 12.33
C ALA A 184 -29.17 2.51 11.63
N ALA A 185 -27.90 2.19 11.33
CA ALA A 185 -27.53 0.92 10.72
C ALA A 185 -27.26 -0.22 11.72
N TYR A 186 -27.11 0.09 13.02
CA TYR A 186 -26.85 -0.92 14.07
C TYR A 186 -28.13 -1.41 14.78
N ALA A 187 -29.27 -0.72 14.64
CA ALA A 187 -30.49 -1.02 15.38
C ALA A 187 -31.36 -2.18 14.80
N ALA A 188 -30.90 -2.90 13.78
CA ALA A 188 -31.69 -3.95 13.13
C ALA A 188 -31.11 -5.38 13.25
N TYR A 189 -30.04 -5.58 14.00
CA TYR A 189 -29.34 -6.88 14.06
C TYR A 189 -29.05 -7.38 15.49
N ASP A 190 -29.97 -7.14 16.41
CA ASP A 190 -30.07 -7.91 17.66
C ASP A 190 -31.27 -8.87 17.54
N CYS A 191 -31.01 -10.03 16.93
CA CYS A 191 -31.81 -11.26 17.03
C CYS A 191 -31.01 -12.50 16.63
#